data_AF-A0AAV5SKW9-F1
#
_entry.id   AF-A0AAV5SKW9-F1
#
_cell.length_a   1.000
_cell.length_b   1.000
_cell.length_c   1.000
_cell.angle_alpha   90.00
_cell.angle_beta   90.00
_cell.angle_gamma   90.00
#
_symmetry.space_group_name_H-M   'P 1'
#
loop_
_entity.id
_entity.type
_entity.pdbx_description
1 polymer ?
#
loop_
_entity_poly.entity_id
_entity_poly.type
_entity_poly.pdbx_seq_one_letter_code
_entity_poly.pdbx_strand_id
1 'polypeptide(L)'
;NRFSHLFSSFSHVELLVLEVPPHSPSLLEDIVETMGNFQVKNLELRGYFRISDRIRTLILDMIRQHGVRHVSISKSPQDLNRQIQFVKDVLHLGATIDIFENGHPTGPEFFGQTRDFWSKKANELSMEGISMVVSRKGDAAFSSVITYRSCTAHVSFMTTEQRKMGIN
;
A
#
# COMPACT_ATOMS: atom_id res chain seq x y z
N ASN A 1 -20.26 34.94 0.06
CA ASN A 1 -20.62 33.73 0.83
C ASN A 1 -21.43 32.69 0.03
N ARG A 2 -21.02 32.31 -1.19
CA ARG A 2 -21.73 31.32 -2.03
C ARG A 2 -20.92 30.07 -2.38
N PHE A 3 -19.67 29.96 -1.92
CA PHE A 3 -18.77 28.82 -2.21
C PHE A 3 -18.72 27.78 -1.08
N SER A 4 -19.36 28.01 0.06
CA SER A 4 -19.33 27.11 1.23
C SER A 4 -20.30 25.93 1.16
N HIS A 5 -21.19 25.88 0.16
CA HIS A 5 -22.23 24.84 0.06
C HIS A 5 -21.93 23.72 -0.94
N LEU A 6 -20.85 23.79 -1.71
CA LEU A 6 -20.50 22.74 -2.69
C LEU A 6 -19.68 21.58 -2.10
N PHE A 7 -19.11 21.74 -0.90
CA PHE A 7 -18.29 20.71 -0.26
C PHE A 7 -18.97 20.00 0.91
N SER A 8 -20.25 20.25 1.19
CA SER A 8 -20.94 19.63 2.33
C SER A 8 -21.33 18.16 2.11
N SER A 9 -21.07 17.58 0.94
CA SER A 9 -21.50 16.21 0.60
C SER A 9 -20.35 15.19 0.54
N PHE A 10 -19.09 15.62 0.55
CA PHE A 10 -17.95 14.69 0.57
C PHE A 10 -17.57 14.38 2.02
N SER A 11 -18.27 13.42 2.64
CA SER A 11 -17.92 12.92 3.98
C SER A 11 -16.73 11.96 3.98
N HIS A 12 -16.34 11.44 2.82
CA HIS A 12 -15.28 10.47 2.65
C HIS A 12 -14.61 10.61 1.28
N VAL A 13 -13.34 10.20 1.25
CA VAL A 13 -12.51 10.05 0.07
C VAL A 13 -12.41 8.56 -0.22
N GLU A 14 -12.87 8.14 -1.40
CA GLU A 14 -12.80 6.73 -1.79
C GLU A 14 -11.34 6.30 -2.01
N LEU A 15 -10.53 7.13 -2.68
CA LEU A 15 -9.14 6.85 -2.97
C LEU A 15 -8.30 8.12 -2.81
N LEU A 16 -7.27 8.04 -1.97
CA LEU A 16 -6.23 9.05 -1.88
C LEU A 16 -4.95 8.49 -2.48
N VAL A 17 -4.45 9.15 -3.53
CA VAL A 17 -3.17 8.81 -4.16
C VAL A 17 -2.11 9.79 -3.70
N LEU A 18 -1.06 9.28 -3.07
CA LEU A 18 0.11 10.05 -2.65
C LEU A 18 1.30 9.70 -3.53
N GLU A 19 1.77 10.69 -4.28
CA GLU A 19 3.02 10.62 -5.03
C GLU A 19 3.97 11.66 -4.44
N VAL A 20 4.65 11.28 -3.35
CA VAL A 20 5.56 12.20 -2.66
C VAL A 20 6.96 12.07 -3.24
N PRO A 21 7.53 13.15 -3.80
CA PRO A 21 8.91 13.14 -4.25
C PRO A 21 9.85 12.80 -3.08
N PRO A 22 10.95 12.06 -3.32
CA PRO A 22 11.88 11.64 -2.26
C PRO A 22 12.49 12.80 -1.45
N HIS A 23 12.43 14.03 -1.97
CA HIS A 23 13.05 15.22 -1.42
C HIS A 23 12.10 16.15 -0.66
N SER A 24 10.81 15.82 -0.54
CA SER A 24 9.83 16.71 0.13
C SER A 24 8.92 15.96 1.10
N PRO A 25 9.45 15.47 2.24
CA PRO A 25 8.64 14.84 3.27
C PRO A 25 7.65 15.79 3.94
N SER A 26 7.91 17.11 3.91
CA SER A 26 7.00 18.13 4.45
C SER A 26 5.65 18.16 3.74
N LEU A 27 5.62 17.82 2.45
CA LEU A 27 4.36 17.75 1.68
C LEU A 27 3.39 16.73 2.29
N LEU A 28 3.90 15.63 2.84
CA LEU A 28 3.06 14.63 3.48
C LEU A 28 2.41 15.20 4.75
N GLU A 29 3.16 15.96 5.54
CA GLU A 29 2.67 16.61 6.77
C GLU A 29 1.58 17.64 6.44
N ASP A 30 1.81 18.48 5.44
CA ASP A 30 0.82 19.44 4.96
C ASP A 30 -0.47 18.75 4.49
N ILE A 31 -0.35 17.59 3.83
CA ILE A 31 -1.50 16.78 3.39
C ILE A 31 -2.26 16.25 4.61
N VAL A 32 -1.57 15.64 5.59
CA VAL A 32 -2.23 15.15 6.81
C VAL A 32 -2.99 16.28 7.51
N GLU A 33 -2.37 17.45 7.67
CA GLU A 33 -2.99 18.59 8.32
C GLU A 33 -4.19 19.12 7.52
N THR A 34 -4.07 19.22 6.19
CA THR A 34 -5.13 19.74 5.32
C THR A 34 -6.35 18.81 5.25
N MET A 35 -6.15 17.49 5.34
CA MET A 35 -7.25 16.53 5.30
C MET A 35 -8.12 16.52 6.56
N GLY A 36 -7.67 17.12 7.67
CA GLY A 36 -8.46 17.21 8.90
C GLY A 36 -9.07 15.86 9.32
N ASN A 37 -10.40 15.76 9.31
CA ASN A 37 -11.13 14.56 9.74
C ASN A 37 -11.80 13.78 8.58
N PHE A 38 -11.40 14.00 7.32
CA PHE A 38 -11.99 13.25 6.22
C PHE A 38 -11.69 11.75 6.36
N GLN A 39 -12.71 10.91 6.21
CA GLN A 39 -12.47 9.46 6.11
C GLN A 39 -11.83 9.15 4.76
N VAL A 40 -10.80 8.32 4.74
CA VAL A 40 -10.15 7.84 3.52
C VAL A 40 -10.32 6.34 3.51
N LYS A 41 -10.96 5.77 2.49
CA LYS A 41 -11.17 4.32 2.42
C LYS A 41 -9.92 3.59 1.93
N ASN A 42 -9.36 4.05 0.81
CA ASN A 42 -8.20 3.46 0.17
C ASN A 42 -7.06 4.48 0.07
N LEU A 43 -5.85 4.06 0.44
CA LEU A 43 -4.63 4.86 0.32
C LEU A 43 -3.69 4.20 -0.70
N GLU A 44 -3.29 4.93 -1.74
CA GLU A 44 -2.31 4.48 -2.72
C GLU A 44 -1.02 5.30 -2.60
N LEU A 45 0.10 4.62 -2.39
CA LEU A 45 1.43 5.21 -2.28
C LEU A 45 2.21 4.91 -3.56
N ARG A 46 2.51 5.96 -4.34
CA ARG A 46 3.26 5.85 -5.60
C ARG A 46 4.68 6.38 -5.45
N GLY A 47 5.64 5.64 -5.99
CA GLY A 47 7.01 6.11 -6.13
C GLY A 47 7.81 6.17 -4.82
N TYR A 48 7.37 5.51 -3.75
CA TYR A 48 8.11 5.47 -2.48
C TYR A 48 9.25 4.43 -2.53
N PHE A 49 10.43 4.87 -2.97
CA PHE A 49 11.62 4.00 -3.02
C PHE A 49 12.24 3.71 -1.65
N ARG A 50 12.01 4.59 -0.67
CA ARG A 50 12.56 4.49 0.69
C ARG A 50 11.56 5.08 1.68
N ILE A 51 10.93 4.21 2.46
CA ILE A 51 10.12 4.62 3.61
C ILE A 51 11.09 4.86 4.77
N SER A 52 11.41 6.12 5.04
CA SER A 52 12.13 6.50 6.26
C SER A 52 11.23 6.30 7.47
N ASP A 53 11.81 6.19 8.68
CA ASP A 53 11.00 6.01 9.89
C ASP A 53 10.01 7.16 10.11
N ARG A 54 10.38 8.40 9.74
CA ARG A 54 9.45 9.55 9.76
C ARG A 54 8.27 9.36 8.80
N ILE A 55 8.53 8.98 7.55
CA ILE A 55 7.47 8.75 6.55
C ILE A 55 6.57 7.58 6.97
N ARG A 56 7.16 6.51 7.52
CA ARG A 56 6.41 5.38 8.09
C ARG A 56 5.43 5.85 9.16
N THR A 57 5.90 6.63 10.13
CA THR A 57 5.04 7.16 11.20
C THR A 57 3.90 8.00 10.64
N LEU A 58 4.17 8.91 9.70
CA LEU A 58 3.13 9.74 9.08
C LEU A 58 2.07 8.91 8.35
N ILE A 59 2.47 7.89 7.61
CA ILE A 59 1.53 6.99 6.92
C ILE A 59 0.69 6.20 7.94
N LEU A 60 1.30 5.69 9.00
CA LEU A 60 0.57 4.95 10.05
C LEU A 60 -0.43 5.84 10.79
N ASP A 61 -0.05 7.08 11.06
CA ASP A 61 -0.94 8.06 11.68
C ASP A 61 -2.09 8.42 10.74
N MET A 62 -1.83 8.60 9.44
CA MET A 62 -2.91 8.77 8.45
C MET A 62 -3.88 7.59 8.44
N ILE A 63 -3.38 6.36 8.42
CA ILE A 63 -4.22 5.16 8.41
C ILE A 63 -5.15 5.15 9.62
N ARG A 64 -4.60 5.45 10.80
CA ARG A 64 -5.35 5.50 12.06
C ARG A 64 -6.37 6.65 12.07
N GLN A 65 -5.95 7.86 11.72
CA GLN A 65 -6.77 9.07 11.84
C GLN A 65 -7.92 9.09 10.83
N HIS A 66 -7.67 8.63 9.60
CA HIS A 66 -8.65 8.69 8.52
C HIS A 66 -9.42 7.38 8.30
N GLY A 67 -9.17 6.35 9.12
CA GLY A 67 -9.88 5.07 9.05
C GLY A 67 -9.62 4.30 7.76
N VAL A 68 -8.38 4.37 7.25
CA VAL A 68 -7.98 3.68 6.01
C VAL A 68 -8.12 2.18 6.17
N ARG A 69 -8.81 1.55 5.22
CA ARG A 69 -9.07 0.10 5.24
C ARG A 69 -8.20 -0.68 4.28
N HIS A 70 -7.74 -0.05 3.19
CA HIS A 70 -6.86 -0.67 2.21
C HIS A 70 -5.71 0.26 1.87
N VAL A 71 -4.50 -0.29 1.86
CA VAL A 71 -3.27 0.42 1.51
C VAL A 71 -2.64 -0.28 0.31
N SER A 72 -2.30 0.46 -0.73
CA SER A 72 -1.57 -0.05 -1.89
C SER A 72 -0.27 0.69 -2.07
N ILE A 73 0.81 -0.02 -2.41
CA ILE A 73 2.14 0.55 -2.56
C ILE A 73 2.73 0.10 -3.88
N SER A 74 3.06 1.05 -4.76
CA SER A 74 3.77 0.75 -5.99
C SER A 74 5.26 1.07 -5.83
N LYS A 75 6.08 0.05 -6.11
CA LYS A 75 7.54 0.00 -6.05
C LYS A 75 8.09 -0.27 -4.64
N SER A 76 8.75 -1.41 -4.49
CA SER A 76 9.18 -1.95 -3.19
C SER A 76 10.45 -1.27 -2.65
N PRO A 77 10.59 -1.13 -1.31
CA PRO A 77 11.84 -0.74 -0.68
C PRO A 77 12.96 -1.78 -0.88
N GLN A 78 14.22 -1.34 -0.79
CA GLN A 78 15.39 -2.22 -0.87
C GLN A 78 15.59 -3.12 0.36
N ASP A 79 14.95 -2.81 1.50
CA ASP A 79 15.06 -3.58 2.75
C ASP A 79 13.75 -4.30 3.05
N LEU A 80 13.76 -5.61 2.79
CA LEU A 80 12.62 -6.49 2.97
C LEU A 80 12.19 -6.65 4.43
N ASN A 81 13.11 -6.60 5.38
CA ASN A 81 12.77 -6.75 6.80
C ASN A 81 12.01 -5.53 7.31
N ARG A 82 12.47 -4.32 6.96
CA ARG A 82 11.76 -3.08 7.28
C ARG A 82 10.38 -3.04 6.64
N GLN A 83 10.26 -3.53 5.41
CA GLN A 83 8.98 -3.63 4.72
C GLN A 83 8.02 -4.58 5.42
N ILE A 84 8.47 -5.77 5.82
CA ILE A 84 7.63 -6.72 6.56
C ILE A 84 7.19 -6.13 7.90
N GLN A 85 8.07 -5.39 8.59
CA GLN A 85 7.68 -4.72 9.83
C GLN A 85 6.61 -3.66 9.59
N PHE A 86 6.76 -2.84 8.54
CA PHE A 86 5.75 -1.86 8.17
C PHE A 86 4.40 -2.50 7.83
N VAL A 87 4.40 -3.61 7.09
CA VAL A 87 3.19 -4.42 6.82
C VAL A 87 2.51 -4.83 8.11
N LYS A 88 3.27 -5.36 9.09
CA LYS A 88 2.72 -5.78 10.38
C LYS A 88 2.04 -4.61 11.10
N ASP A 89 2.65 -3.42 11.10
CA ASP A 89 2.05 -2.25 11.73
C ASP A 89 0.73 -1.85 11.07
N VAL A 90 0.67 -1.85 9.73
CA VAL A 90 -0.55 -1.54 8.97
C VAL A 90 -1.67 -2.53 9.28
N LEU A 91 -1.35 -3.83 9.33
CA LEU A 91 -2.33 -4.86 9.71
C LEU A 91 -2.83 -4.71 11.14
N HIS A 92 -1.96 -4.28 12.06
CA HIS A 92 -2.33 -4.03 13.45
C HIS A 92 -3.31 -2.86 13.61
N LEU A 93 -3.32 -1.92 12.65
CA LEU A 93 -4.33 -0.86 12.55
C LEU A 93 -5.65 -1.34 11.93
N GLY A 94 -5.76 -2.62 11.55
CA GLY A 94 -6.98 -3.21 10.99
C GLY A 94 -7.17 -2.93 9.50
N ALA A 95 -6.12 -2.49 8.79
CA ALA A 95 -6.13 -2.32 7.34
C ALA A 95 -5.65 -3.58 6.62
N THR A 96 -5.95 -3.69 5.33
CA THR A 96 -5.31 -4.63 4.39
C THR A 96 -4.23 -3.90 3.60
N ILE A 97 -3.22 -4.62 3.11
CA ILE A 97 -2.12 -4.00 2.37
C ILE A 97 -1.69 -4.83 1.16
N ASP A 98 -1.57 -4.14 0.03
CA ASP A 98 -1.08 -4.65 -1.24
C ASP A 98 0.23 -3.96 -1.63
N ILE A 99 1.22 -4.75 -2.01
CA ILE A 99 2.52 -4.27 -2.46
C ILE A 99 2.73 -4.74 -3.89
N PHE A 100 3.10 -3.81 -4.75
CA PHE A 100 3.29 -3.99 -6.18
C PHE A 100 4.73 -3.67 -6.58
N GLU A 101 5.30 -4.48 -7.46
CA GLU A 101 6.53 -4.14 -8.17
C GLU A 101 6.37 -4.34 -9.68
N ASN A 102 7.14 -3.58 -10.45
CA ASN A 102 7.25 -3.79 -11.88
C ASN A 102 8.31 -4.86 -12.12
N GLY A 103 7.87 -6.04 -12.53
CA GLY A 103 8.74 -7.17 -12.86
C GLY A 103 8.75 -7.49 -14.35
N HIS A 104 9.74 -8.30 -14.75
CA HIS A 104 9.74 -8.91 -16.07
C HIS A 104 8.70 -10.05 -16.10
N PRO A 105 7.88 -10.17 -17.17
CA PRO A 105 6.78 -11.14 -17.22
C PRO A 105 7.20 -12.61 -17.04
N THR A 106 8.44 -12.93 -17.42
CA THR A 106 9.01 -14.28 -17.36
C THR A 106 10.04 -14.47 -16.25
N GLY A 107 10.34 -13.45 -15.44
CA GLY A 107 11.31 -13.60 -14.34
C GLY A 107 10.84 -14.68 -13.35
N PRO A 108 11.70 -15.47 -12.71
CA PRO A 108 11.28 -16.45 -11.70
C PRO A 108 11.03 -15.82 -10.32
N GLU A 109 11.48 -14.57 -10.13
CA GLU A 109 11.51 -13.87 -8.86
C GLU A 109 10.33 -12.91 -8.68
N PHE A 110 10.04 -12.63 -7.41
CA PHE A 110 9.12 -11.60 -6.93
C PHE A 110 9.92 -10.80 -5.89
N PHE A 111 10.08 -9.49 -6.07
CA PHE A 111 10.82 -8.59 -5.19
C PHE A 111 12.27 -9.03 -4.99
N GLY A 112 12.88 -9.55 -6.08
CA GLY A 112 14.22 -10.12 -6.07
C GLY A 112 14.36 -11.40 -5.24
N GLN A 113 13.26 -12.05 -4.91
CA GLN A 113 13.22 -13.28 -4.12
C GLN A 113 12.50 -14.41 -4.84
N THR A 114 12.88 -15.65 -4.55
CA THR A 114 12.30 -16.83 -5.19
C THR A 114 10.91 -17.17 -4.64
N ARG A 115 10.18 -18.03 -5.36
CA ARG A 115 8.91 -18.58 -4.86
C ARG A 115 9.07 -19.33 -3.53
N ASP A 116 10.17 -20.05 -3.34
CA ASP A 116 10.43 -20.81 -2.11
C ASP A 116 10.65 -19.89 -0.92
N PHE A 117 11.36 -18.77 -1.12
CA PHE A 117 11.50 -17.73 -0.12
C PHE A 117 10.11 -17.23 0.33
N TRP A 118 9.26 -16.84 -0.61
CA TRP A 118 7.92 -16.33 -0.29
C TRP A 118 7.00 -17.38 0.33
N SER A 119 7.14 -18.64 -0.06
CA SER A 119 6.37 -19.74 0.53
C SER A 119 6.77 -19.95 1.99
N LYS A 120 8.08 -19.94 2.30
CA LYS A 120 8.57 -19.98 3.67
C LYS A 120 8.08 -18.77 4.47
N LYS A 121 8.16 -17.57 3.89
CA LYS A 121 7.71 -16.34 4.54
C LYS A 121 6.19 -16.33 4.81
N ALA A 122 5.39 -16.88 3.90
CA ALA A 122 3.95 -17.07 4.11
C ALA A 122 3.67 -17.94 5.33
N ASN A 123 4.39 -19.06 5.46
CA ASN A 123 4.27 -19.96 6.59
C ASN A 123 4.67 -19.27 7.90
N GLU A 124 5.79 -18.53 7.92
CA GLU A 124 6.22 -17.73 9.08
C GLU A 124 5.13 -16.75 9.54
N LEU A 125 4.61 -15.95 8.61
CA LEU A 125 3.57 -14.96 8.90
C LEU A 125 2.24 -15.61 9.30
N SER A 126 1.92 -16.78 8.78
CA SER A 126 0.70 -17.52 9.17
C SER A 126 0.70 -17.91 10.65
N MET A 127 1.88 -18.22 11.22
CA MET A 127 2.01 -18.49 12.66
C MET A 127 1.73 -17.24 13.52
N GLU A 128 1.86 -16.05 12.93
CA GLU A 128 1.51 -14.77 13.55
C GLU A 128 0.07 -14.32 13.23
N GLY A 129 -0.74 -15.18 12.62
CA GLY A 129 -2.12 -14.88 12.24
C GLY A 129 -2.27 -14.02 10.97
N ILE A 130 -1.19 -13.83 10.22
CA ILE A 130 -1.16 -13.04 8.98
C ILE A 130 -1.24 -13.97 7.77
N SER A 131 -2.21 -13.71 6.90
CA SER A 131 -2.31 -14.37 5.61
C SER A 131 -1.58 -13.56 4.54
N MET A 132 -0.71 -14.21 3.79
CA MET A 132 -0.01 -13.61 2.64
C MET A 132 -0.33 -14.36 1.36
N VAL A 133 -0.56 -13.62 0.28
CA VAL A 133 -0.74 -14.16 -1.08
C VAL A 133 0.22 -13.46 -2.03
N VAL A 134 0.98 -14.23 -2.80
CA VAL A 134 1.88 -13.71 -3.85
C VAL A 134 1.35 -14.13 -5.21
N SER A 135 1.14 -13.17 -6.10
CA SER A 135 0.58 -13.42 -7.43
C SER A 135 1.19 -12.51 -8.49
N ARG A 136 0.97 -12.89 -9.77
CA ARG A 136 1.26 -12.04 -10.92
C ARG A 136 -0.05 -11.49 -11.46
N LYS A 137 -0.13 -10.18 -11.59
CA LYS A 137 -1.24 -9.50 -12.26
C LYS A 137 -0.73 -8.89 -13.55
N GLY A 138 -1.36 -9.24 -14.67
CA GLY A 138 -1.19 -8.52 -15.93
C GLY A 138 -2.12 -7.31 -15.93
N ASP A 139 -1.58 -6.12 -16.18
CA ASP A 139 -2.38 -4.90 -16.25
C ASP A 139 -2.35 -4.33 -17.68
N ALA A 140 -3.52 -4.31 -18.33
CA ALA A 140 -3.68 -3.74 -19.66
C ALA A 140 -3.75 -2.20 -19.65
N ALA A 141 -4.03 -1.56 -18.51
CA ALA A 141 -4.14 -0.09 -18.40
C ALA A 141 -2.78 0.62 -18.43
N PHE A 142 -1.68 -0.08 -18.12
CA PHE A 142 -0.31 0.45 -18.28
C PHE A 142 0.20 0.39 -19.73
N SER A 143 -0.64 -0.02 -20.70
CA SER A 143 -0.22 -0.28 -22.08
C SER A 143 -0.24 0.92 -23.04
N SER A 144 -0.71 2.11 -22.64
CA SER A 144 -1.06 3.11 -23.66
C SER A 144 -0.01 4.18 -24.00
N VAL A 145 1.09 4.39 -23.27
CA VAL A 145 2.07 5.44 -23.69
C VAL A 145 3.56 5.12 -23.46
N ILE A 146 3.95 4.10 -22.69
CA ILE A 146 5.38 3.74 -22.56
C ILE A 146 5.55 2.22 -22.63
N THR A 147 6.11 1.77 -23.74
CA THR A 147 6.54 0.40 -24.07
C THR A 147 7.39 -0.24 -22.96
N TYR A 148 6.74 -0.96 -22.04
CA TYR A 148 7.27 -2.17 -21.40
C TYR A 148 6.08 -3.10 -21.09
N ARG A 149 6.11 -4.34 -21.58
CA ARG A 149 5.21 -5.39 -21.08
C ARG A 149 5.65 -5.74 -19.66
N SER A 150 5.34 -4.90 -18.68
CA SER A 150 5.63 -5.18 -17.27
C SER A 150 4.56 -6.11 -16.70
N CYS A 151 4.98 -7.15 -15.99
CA CYS A 151 4.09 -7.92 -15.14
C CYS A 151 4.22 -7.38 -13.73
N THR A 152 3.09 -7.10 -13.09
CA THR A 152 3.13 -6.60 -11.72
C THR A 152 3.12 -7.79 -10.77
N ALA A 153 4.18 -7.94 -10.00
CA ALA A 153 4.18 -8.87 -8.88
C ALA A 153 3.44 -8.20 -7.71
N HIS A 154 2.51 -8.95 -7.12
CA HIS A 154 1.58 -8.48 -6.11
C HIS A 154 1.70 -9.36 -4.87
N VAL A 155 1.96 -8.73 -3.72
CA VAL A 155 1.86 -9.37 -2.41
C VAL A 155 0.74 -8.72 -1.62
N SER A 156 -0.26 -9.50 -1.24
CA SER A 156 -1.36 -9.06 -0.40
C SER A 156 -1.21 -9.61 1.00
N PHE A 157 -1.41 -8.76 2.00
CA PHE A 157 -1.45 -9.15 3.41
C PHE A 157 -2.76 -8.74 4.04
N MET A 158 -3.27 -9.64 4.87
CA MET A 158 -4.46 -9.43 5.69
C MET A 158 -4.38 -10.31 6.93
N THR A 159 -5.03 -9.91 8.01
CA THR A 159 -5.24 -10.81 9.14
C THR A 159 -6.09 -12.01 8.69
N THR A 160 -5.90 -13.16 9.34
CA THR A 160 -6.67 -14.37 9.03
C THR A 160 -8.18 -14.14 9.20
N GLU A 161 -8.58 -13.29 10.15
CA GLU A 161 -9.98 -12.90 10.35
C GLU A 161 -10.51 -12.05 9.19
N GLN A 162 -9.78 -11.03 8.72
CA GLN A 162 -10.15 -10.26 7.52
C GLN A 162 -10.32 -11.17 6.29
N ARG A 163 -9.43 -12.17 6.11
CA ARG A 163 -9.52 -13.14 5.01
C ARG A 163 -10.80 -13.96 5.06
N LYS A 164 -11.20 -14.43 6.24
CA LYS A 164 -12.44 -15.20 6.42
C LYS A 164 -13.69 -14.37 6.10
N MET A 165 -13.65 -13.06 6.34
CA MET A 165 -14.76 -12.14 6.09
C MET A 165 -14.91 -11.75 4.62
N GLY A 166 -14.02 -12.17 3.72
CA GLY A 166 -14.10 -11.84 2.30
C GLY A 166 -13.91 -10.35 1.98
N ILE A 167 -13.20 -9.62 2.85
CA ILE A 167 -12.81 -8.23 2.61
C ILE A 167 -11.71 -8.25 1.54
N ASN A 168 -12.10 -8.05 0.29
CA ASN A 168 -11.19 -7.82 -0.85
C ASN A 168 -10.86 -6.34 -0.98
#